data_AF-A0A944W0I5-F1
#
_entry.id   AF-A0A944W0I5-F1
#
_cell.length_a   1.000
_cell.length_b   1.000
_cell.length_c   1.000
_cell.angle_alpha   90.00
_cell.angle_beta   90.00
_cell.angle_gamma   90.00
#
_symmetry.space_group_name_H-M   'P 1'
#
loop_
_entity.id
_entity.type
_entity.pdbx_description
1 polymer ?
#
loop_
_entity_poly.entity_id
_entity_poly.type
_entity_poly.pdbx_seq_one_letter_code
_entity_poly.pdbx_strand_id
1 'polypeptide(L)' 'QNPAERFKIDKRGVIAKGNYADLVIFNADTVNDQSGFEDPAVHPSGIPHVFVNGQQVVKNERVTGVMAGEAVR' A
#
# COMPACT_ATOMS: atom_id res chain seq x y z
N GLN A 1 4.29 7.04 -17.18
CA GLN A 1 2.84 6.94 -16.92
C GLN A 1 2.62 5.99 -15.75
N ASN A 2 1.96 6.43 -14.68
CA ASN A 2 1.62 5.56 -13.54
C ASN A 2 0.17 5.01 -13.65
N PRO A 3 -0.23 4.01 -12.84
CA PRO A 3 -1.58 3.46 -12.90
C PRO A 3 -2.69 4.49 -12.68
N ALA A 4 -2.54 5.41 -11.72
CA ALA A 4 -3.55 6.43 -11.43
C ALA A 4 -3.78 7.36 -12.64
N GLU A 5 -2.72 7.74 -13.36
CA GLU A 5 -2.82 8.49 -14.62
C GLU A 5 -3.54 7.69 -15.71
N ARG A 6 -3.21 6.39 -15.84
CA ARG A 6 -3.83 5.52 -16.86
C ARG A 6 -5.33 5.34 -16.62
N PHE A 7 -5.74 5.20 -15.36
CA PHE A 7 -7.13 4.99 -14.95
C PHE A 7 -7.87 6.28 -14.58
N LYS A 8 -7.23 7.44 -14.71
CA LYS A 8 -7.79 8.77 -14.36
C LYS A 8 -8.29 8.84 -12.91
N ILE A 9 -7.51 8.26 -12.00
CA ILE A 9 -7.79 8.29 -10.56
C ILE A 9 -7.17 9.55 -9.99
N ASP A 10 -7.98 10.60 -9.88
CA ASP A 10 -7.52 11.90 -9.44
C ASP A 10 -6.90 11.84 -8.03
N LYS A 11 -5.86 12.64 -7.81
CA LYS A 11 -5.20 12.86 -6.51
C LYS A 11 -4.59 11.60 -5.87
N ARG A 12 -4.31 10.54 -6.64
CA ARG A 12 -3.62 9.31 -6.19
C ARG A 12 -2.43 8.97 -7.09
N GLY A 13 -1.57 8.06 -6.64
CA GLY A 13 -0.42 7.56 -7.40
C GLY A 13 0.81 8.49 -7.47
N VAL A 14 0.72 9.69 -6.88
CA VAL A 14 1.83 10.65 -6.77
C VAL A 14 1.85 11.25 -5.36
N ILE A 15 3.03 11.33 -4.75
CA ILE A 15 3.22 12.02 -3.46
C ILE A 15 3.29 13.52 -3.72
N ALA A 16 2.20 14.23 -3.41
CA ALA A 16 2.11 15.68 -3.56
C ALA A 16 1.14 16.27 -2.52
N LYS A 17 1.33 17.55 -2.18
CA LYS A 17 0.42 18.25 -1.27
C LYS A 17 -1.00 18.28 -1.87
N GLY A 18 -1.99 17.91 -1.07
CA GLY A 18 -3.41 17.88 -1.48
C GLY A 18 -3.87 16.55 -2.08
N ASN A 19 -2.97 15.58 -2.28
CA ASN A 19 -3.33 14.22 -2.66
C ASN A 19 -3.76 13.37 -1.47
N TYR A 20 -4.46 12.26 -1.75
CA TYR A 20 -4.76 11.26 -0.72
C TYR A 20 -3.45 10.66 -0.18
N ALA A 21 -3.40 10.45 1.13
CA ALA A 21 -2.25 9.86 1.80
C ALA A 21 -2.29 8.32 1.72
N ASP A 22 -2.24 7.80 0.50
CA ASP A 22 -2.00 6.38 0.23
C ASP A 22 -0.49 6.17 0.11
N LEU A 23 0.11 5.68 1.20
CA LEU A 23 1.57 5.64 1.35
C LEU A 23 2.00 4.25 1.77
N VAL A 24 3.12 3.81 1.21
CA VAL A 24 3.81 2.58 1.61
C VAL A 24 5.20 2.96 2.11
N ILE A 25 5.53 2.53 3.32
CA ILE A 25 6.88 2.59 3.86
C ILE A 25 7.42 1.18 3.75
N PHE A 26 8.49 1.00 2.97
CA PHE A 26 9.16 -0.27 2.79
C PHE A 26 10.67 -0.12 3.02
N ASN A 27 11.31 -1.21 3.40
CA ASN A 27 12.75 -1.31 3.46
C ASN A 27 13.27 -1.83 2.11
N ALA A 28 14.05 -1.03 1.40
CA ALA A 28 14.56 -1.37 0.09
C ALA A 28 15.48 -2.60 0.10
N ASP A 29 16.16 -2.89 1.22
CA ASP A 29 17.08 -4.02 1.34
C ASP A 29 16.35 -5.35 1.63
N THR A 30 15.13 -5.28 2.18
CA THR A 30 14.41 -6.48 2.66
C THR A 30 13.03 -6.67 2.03
N VAL A 31 12.58 -5.77 1.16
CA VAL A 31 11.28 -5.90 0.49
C VAL A 31 11.30 -7.12 -0.43
N ASN A 32 10.45 -8.11 -0.13
CA ASN A 32 10.42 -9.33 -0.91
C ASN A 32 9.07 -10.07 -0.80
N ASP A 33 8.62 -10.63 -1.92
CA ASP A 33 7.55 -11.61 -1.95
C ASP A 33 8.05 -12.94 -1.35
N GLN A 34 7.28 -13.51 -0.42
CA GLN A 34 7.60 -14.79 0.22
C GLN A 34 6.74 -15.94 -0.30
N SER A 35 5.81 -15.65 -1.22
CA SER A 35 4.88 -16.65 -1.72
C SER A 35 5.58 -17.68 -2.62
N GLY A 36 5.22 -18.94 -2.43
CA GLY A 36 5.67 -20.08 -3.23
C GLY A 36 4.48 -20.76 -3.92
N PHE A 37 4.77 -21.78 -4.74
CA PHE A 37 3.69 -22.57 -5.36
C PHE A 37 2.94 -23.40 -4.31
N GLU A 38 3.67 -23.93 -3.32
CA GLU A 38 3.15 -24.77 -2.25
C GLU A 38 2.44 -23.97 -1.16
N ASP A 39 2.88 -22.73 -0.90
CA ASP A 39 2.25 -21.80 0.04
C ASP A 39 2.13 -20.40 -0.59
N PRO A 40 1.02 -20.11 -1.28
CA PRO A 40 0.82 -18.84 -1.96
C PRO A 40 0.34 -17.71 -1.03
N ALA A 41 -0.05 -18.01 0.22
CA ALA A 41 -0.74 -17.07 1.11
C ALA A 41 0.18 -16.46 2.19
N VAL A 42 1.49 -16.48 1.98
CA VAL A 42 2.47 -15.90 2.90
C VAL A 42 2.54 -14.39 2.75
N HIS A 43 2.65 -13.67 3.88
CA HIS A 43 2.82 -12.23 3.85
C HIS A 43 4.20 -11.82 3.30
N PRO A 44 4.29 -10.71 2.55
CA PRO A 44 5.56 -10.16 2.10
C PRO A 44 6.38 -9.65 3.29
N SER A 45 7.70 -9.60 3.12
CA SER A 45 8.61 -8.99 4.09
C SER A 45 9.01 -7.57 3.66
N GLY A 46 9.46 -6.76 4.63
CA GLY A 46 10.05 -5.44 4.36
C GLY A 46 9.03 -4.34 4.08
N ILE A 47 7.75 -4.54 4.42
CA ILE A 47 6.67 -3.52 4.30
C ILE A 47 6.08 -3.23 5.69
N PRO A 48 6.80 -2.49 6.56
CA PRO A 48 6.39 -2.28 7.94
C PRO A 48 5.13 -1.42 8.09
N HIS A 49 4.88 -0.46 7.19
CA HIS A 49 3.75 0.46 7.31
C HIS A 49 3.06 0.73 5.99
N VAL A 50 1.72 0.70 6.03
CA VAL A 50 0.86 1.09 4.91
C VAL A 50 -0.22 2.02 5.44
N PHE A 51 -0.47 3.08 4.70
CA PHE A 51 -1.51 4.07 4.95
C PHE A 51 -2.47 4.10 3.77
N VAL A 52 -3.76 4.13 4.06
CA VAL A 52 -4.82 4.32 3.07
C VAL A 52 -5.65 5.50 3.53
N ASN A 53 -5.83 6.50 2.66
CA ASN A 53 -6.53 7.73 3.01
C ASN A 53 -6.02 8.38 4.32
N GLY A 54 -4.72 8.26 4.60
CA GLY A 54 -4.07 8.79 5.81
C GLY A 54 -4.21 7.95 7.08
N GLN A 55 -4.95 6.84 7.04
CA GLN A 55 -5.09 5.93 8.19
C GLN A 55 -4.14 4.75 8.07
N GLN A 56 -3.48 4.38 9.17
CA GLN A 56 -2.52 3.27 9.18
C GLN A 56 -3.24 1.92 9.17
N VAL A 57 -3.18 1.24 8.03
CA VAL A 57 -3.81 -0.09 7.82
C VAL A 57 -2.85 -1.25 8.06
N VAL A 58 -1.54 -1.00 7.98
CA VAL A 58 -0.48 -1.93 8.39
C VAL A 58 0.48 -1.21 9.32
N LYS A 59 0.80 -1.83 10.46
CA LYS A 59 1.74 -1.33 11.46
C LYS A 59 2.67 -2.44 11.92
N ASN A 60 3.98 -2.21 11.79
CA ASN A 60 5.02 -3.18 12.15
C ASN A 60 4.75 -4.55 11.48
N GLU A 61 4.50 -4.53 10.17
CA GLU A 61 4.21 -5.71 9.35
C GLU A 61 2.93 -6.48 9.72
N ARG A 62 2.05 -5.88 10.55
CA ARG A 62 0.76 -6.46 10.93
C ARG A 62 -0.40 -5.59 10.47
N VAL A 63 -1.41 -6.22 9.90
CA VAL A 63 -2.69 -5.57 9.57
C VAL A 63 -3.36 -5.05 10.85
N THR A 64 -3.87 -3.82 10.80
CA THR A 64 -4.48 -3.17 11.97
C THR A 64 -5.99 -3.43 12.10
N GLY A 65 -6.62 -3.95 11.04
CA GLY A 65 -8.08 -4.10 10.95
C GLY A 65 -8.82 -2.81 10.56
N VAL A 66 -8.11 -1.70 10.36
CA VAL A 66 -8.70 -0.45 9.88
C VAL A 66 -9.10 -0.59 8.42
N MET A 67 -10.38 -0.34 8.14
CA MET A 67 -10.95 -0.36 6.78
C MET A 67 -11.08 1.07 6.26
N ALA A 68 -10.00 1.65 5.75
CA ALA A 68 -9.95 3.04 5.29
C ALA A 68 -10.18 3.22 3.78
N GLY A 69 -10.52 2.16 3.06
CA GLY A 69 -10.75 2.21 1.62
C GLY A 69 -12.04 2.94 1.24
N GLU A 70 -12.05 3.56 0.06
CA GLU A 70 -13.22 4.22 -0.52
C GLU A 70 -13.40 3.76 -1.97
N ALA A 71 -14.64 3.75 -2.46
CA ALA A 71 -14.92 3.46 -3.87
C ALA A 71 -14.31 4.56 -4.74
N VAL A 72 -13.47 4.17 -5.69
CA VAL A 72 -12.92 5.06 -6.71
C VAL A 72 -14.02 5.30 -7.76
N ARG A 73 -14.27 6.58 -8.09
CA ARG A 73 -15.27 7.00 -9.06
C ARG A 73 -14.60 7.57 -10.30
#